data_AF-A0A975J7A6-F1
#
_entry.id   AF-A0A975J7A6-F1
#
_cell.length_a   1.000
_cell.length_b   1.000
_cell.length_c   1.000
_cell.angle_alpha   90.00
_cell.angle_beta   90.00
_cell.angle_gamma   90.00
#
_symmetry.space_group_name_H-M   'P 1'
#
loop_
_entity.id
_entity.type
_entity.pdbx_description
1 polymer ?
#
loop_
_entity_poly.entity_id
_entity_poly.type
_entity_poly.pdbx_seq_one_letter_code
_entity_poly.pdbx_strand_id
1 'polypeptide(L)'
;MEANNKNIDILAYMAYGDAVGFLKENDINTNNDGLHPFSYSYSEDLKLKADTGEWSYITQLMLINCKCLVDNKDNRHVLVDYKRMMEEIKLWKYYRCGAPLNYIYKLKLGKRYYEDDFYWNDKRGEAFSRIIPIALANKNFNAAQEEVYKNIIYINRHPQVVLTGLLLLRTIFFLIKNKLIEKEQLIDELKNYLIHLQLLELEEYVNGQIPSNYKIRFEQEKINYLIDLDRLKDSNTYSFNTYDSKNILITSLNNLINVHTDIGYMSNLSKCKEKEVYAITYGLLALTKQTDKIVINQIKDISFIRSMGEYVCKLREYEVGRTLFEKKGNEIDLFSLNKGAILKHPLLNNIRIKDKVQFSNYIELTVESKSGEYKFIIQKNQDSF
;
A
#
# COMPACT_ATOMS: atom_id res chain seq x y z
N MET A 1 21.06 15.96 -10.79
CA MET A 1 21.07 16.09 -9.31
C MET A 1 19.81 16.74 -8.73
N GLU A 2 19.18 17.74 -9.35
CA GLU A 2 17.94 18.38 -8.84
C GLU A 2 16.64 17.53 -8.90
N ALA A 3 16.70 16.31 -9.43
CA ALA A 3 15.58 15.36 -9.43
C ALA A 3 15.57 14.45 -8.19
N ASN A 4 16.70 14.31 -7.47
CA ASN A 4 16.82 13.32 -6.37
C ASN A 4 16.26 13.80 -5.03
N ASN A 5 16.24 15.11 -4.74
CA ASN A 5 15.63 15.61 -3.49
C ASN A 5 14.09 15.65 -3.53
N LYS A 6 13.46 15.37 -4.68
CA LYS A 6 12.01 15.58 -4.88
C LYS A 6 11.13 14.38 -4.52
N ASN A 7 11.72 13.19 -4.33
CA ASN A 7 10.94 11.95 -4.15
C ASN A 7 10.93 11.41 -2.71
N ILE A 8 11.76 11.96 -1.81
CA ILE A 8 11.99 11.38 -0.47
C ILE A 8 10.72 11.46 0.39
N ASP A 9 9.94 12.54 0.27
CA ASP A 9 8.77 12.77 1.10
C ASP A 9 7.47 12.12 0.57
N ILE A 10 7.47 11.51 -0.62
CA ILE A 10 6.25 10.93 -1.22
C ILE A 10 5.62 9.90 -0.27
N LEU A 11 6.43 9.01 0.31
CA LEU A 11 5.94 8.02 1.27
C LEU A 11 5.37 8.65 2.55
N ALA A 12 5.91 9.81 2.96
CA ALA A 12 5.44 10.53 4.14
C ALA A 12 4.08 11.21 3.88
N TYR A 13 3.87 11.77 2.68
CA TYR A 13 2.56 12.26 2.25
C TYR A 13 1.53 11.13 2.11
N MET A 14 1.92 9.98 1.59
CA MET A 14 1.04 8.81 1.56
C MET A 14 0.63 8.37 2.96
N ALA A 15 1.58 8.30 3.89
CA ALA A 15 1.31 7.95 5.29
C ALA A 15 0.42 9.01 5.99
N TYR A 16 0.58 10.29 5.65
CA TYR A 16 -0.33 11.34 6.09
C TYR A 16 -1.75 11.12 5.57
N GLY A 17 -1.90 10.83 4.27
CA GLY A 17 -3.19 10.50 3.69
C GLY A 17 -3.85 9.28 4.35
N ASP A 18 -3.08 8.22 4.59
CA ASP A 18 -3.54 7.04 5.32
C ASP A 18 -3.99 7.40 6.75
N ALA A 19 -3.21 8.18 7.51
CA ALA A 19 -3.58 8.59 8.87
C ALA A 19 -4.88 9.42 8.89
N VAL A 20 -5.03 10.38 7.97
CA VAL A 20 -6.26 11.19 7.83
C VAL A 20 -7.45 10.30 7.50
N GLY A 21 -7.30 9.42 6.53
CA GLY A 21 -8.36 8.52 6.11
C GLY A 21 -8.73 7.50 7.19
N PHE A 22 -7.75 6.96 7.91
CA PHE A 22 -7.95 5.99 8.97
C PHE A 22 -8.70 6.60 10.16
N LEU A 23 -8.38 7.87 10.47
CA LEU A 23 -9.16 8.64 11.43
C LEU A 23 -10.62 8.81 10.96
N LYS A 24 -10.86 9.29 9.74
CA LYS A 24 -12.21 9.53 9.20
C LYS A 24 -13.07 8.27 9.07
N GLU A 25 -12.43 7.13 8.83
CA GLU A 25 -13.10 5.81 8.81
C GLU A 25 -13.65 5.42 10.19
N ASN A 26 -12.94 5.80 11.27
CA ASN A 26 -13.22 5.34 12.63
C ASN A 26 -13.86 6.41 13.53
N ASP A 27 -13.82 7.68 13.14
CA ASP A 27 -14.44 8.79 13.85
C ASP A 27 -15.37 9.57 12.91
N ILE A 28 -16.63 9.13 12.85
CA ILE A 28 -17.63 9.62 11.88
C ILE A 28 -18.18 11.00 12.25
N ASN A 29 -18.00 11.45 13.50
CA ASN A 29 -18.64 12.66 14.02
C ASN A 29 -17.72 13.88 14.03
N THR A 30 -16.47 13.72 13.64
CA THR A 30 -15.48 14.80 13.66
C THR A 30 -15.41 15.47 12.28
N ASN A 31 -16.02 16.65 12.18
CA ASN A 31 -15.77 17.61 11.10
C ASN A 31 -14.41 18.33 11.26
N ASN A 32 -13.57 17.87 12.19
CA ASN A 32 -12.31 18.51 12.53
C ASN A 32 -11.21 17.89 11.67
N ASP A 33 -10.51 18.71 10.89
CA ASP A 33 -9.45 18.25 9.98
C ASP A 33 -8.12 17.94 10.70
N GLY A 34 -8.07 18.07 12.03
CA GLY A 34 -6.89 17.79 12.85
C GLY A 34 -6.77 16.32 13.24
N LEU A 35 -5.58 15.74 13.07
CA LEU A 35 -5.28 14.40 13.57
C LEU A 35 -5.35 14.39 15.10
N HIS A 36 -6.03 13.40 15.66
CA HIS A 36 -6.16 13.20 17.11
C HIS A 36 -6.30 11.72 17.45
N PRO A 37 -6.17 11.30 18.72
CA PRO A 37 -6.33 9.91 19.11
C PRO A 37 -7.76 9.42 18.84
N PHE A 38 -7.91 8.15 18.46
CA PHE A 38 -9.20 7.54 18.18
C PHE A 38 -9.19 6.05 18.54
N SER A 39 -10.32 5.37 18.43
CA SER A 39 -10.40 3.91 18.62
C SER A 39 -10.73 3.23 17.30
N TYR A 40 -10.12 2.08 17.04
CA TYR A 40 -10.37 1.29 15.84
C TYR A 40 -10.58 -0.18 16.18
N SER A 41 -11.26 -0.91 15.29
CA SER A 41 -11.47 -2.35 15.43
C SER A 41 -10.24 -3.12 14.92
N TYR A 42 -9.60 -3.89 15.81
CA TYR A 42 -8.51 -4.80 15.47
C TYR A 42 -9.04 -6.18 15.03
N SER A 43 -10.11 -6.64 15.67
CA SER A 43 -10.91 -7.82 15.30
C SER A 43 -12.37 -7.54 15.65
N GLU A 44 -13.27 -8.49 15.38
CA GLU A 44 -14.69 -8.39 15.78
C GLU A 44 -14.84 -8.06 17.27
N ASP A 45 -14.06 -8.73 18.13
CA ASP A 45 -14.17 -8.59 19.60
C ASP A 45 -13.12 -7.69 20.27
N LEU A 46 -12.26 -7.01 19.51
CA LEU A 46 -11.16 -6.21 20.07
C LEU A 46 -11.06 -4.84 19.42
N LYS A 47 -11.24 -3.79 20.24
CA LYS A 47 -10.96 -2.40 19.88
C LYS A 47 -9.68 -1.94 20.55
N LEU A 48 -8.85 -1.22 19.79
CA LEU A 48 -7.59 -0.64 20.26
C LEU A 48 -7.64 0.87 20.12
N LYS A 49 -6.76 1.55 20.86
CA LYS A 49 -6.56 3.00 20.76
C LYS A 49 -5.42 3.30 19.79
N ALA A 50 -5.69 4.19 18.85
CA ALA A 50 -4.70 4.81 17.98
C ALA A 50 -4.24 6.13 18.61
N ASP A 51 -2.93 6.36 18.59
CA ASP A 51 -2.35 7.64 18.99
C ASP A 51 -2.52 8.69 17.88
N THR A 52 -2.21 9.96 18.16
CA THR A 52 -2.32 11.02 17.13
C THR A 52 -1.42 10.72 15.95
N GLY A 53 -1.98 10.77 14.73
CA GLY A 53 -1.24 10.53 13.49
C GLY A 53 -0.82 9.08 13.26
N GLU A 54 -1.44 8.13 13.97
CA GLU A 54 -1.34 6.70 13.68
C GLU A 54 -1.91 6.41 12.29
N TRP A 55 -1.14 5.69 11.49
CA TRP A 55 -1.53 5.21 10.15
C TRP A 55 -2.00 3.75 10.22
N SER A 56 -2.64 3.28 9.15
CA SER A 56 -3.27 1.95 9.11
C SER A 56 -2.34 0.88 8.52
N TYR A 57 -2.91 -0.30 8.27
CA TYR A 57 -2.27 -1.36 7.50
C TYR A 57 -1.75 -0.92 6.12
N ILE A 58 -2.29 0.15 5.53
CA ILE A 58 -1.87 0.62 4.20
C ILE A 58 -0.43 1.10 4.25
N THR A 59 -0.10 1.99 5.19
CA THR A 59 1.27 2.44 5.41
C THR A 59 2.16 1.29 5.86
N GLN A 60 1.66 0.39 6.71
CA GLN A 60 2.44 -0.79 7.14
C GLN A 60 2.86 -1.66 5.96
N LEU A 61 1.93 -1.98 5.06
CA LEU A 61 2.18 -2.81 3.89
C LEU A 61 3.03 -2.10 2.84
N MET A 62 2.88 -0.78 2.71
CA MET A 62 3.80 0.05 1.91
C MET A 62 5.24 -0.04 2.45
N LEU A 63 5.45 0.12 3.76
CA LEU A 63 6.76 0.04 4.39
C LEU A 63 7.35 -1.37 4.31
N ILE A 64 6.54 -2.42 4.50
CA ILE A 64 6.94 -3.81 4.28
C ILE A 64 7.39 -3.99 2.83
N ASN A 65 6.64 -3.46 1.87
CA ASN A 65 7.02 -3.58 0.47
C ASN A 65 8.36 -2.89 0.19
N CYS A 66 8.60 -1.69 0.72
CA CYS A 66 9.90 -1.04 0.64
C CYS A 66 11.02 -1.93 1.21
N LYS A 67 10.83 -2.54 2.38
CA LYS A 67 11.82 -3.46 3.00
C LYS A 67 12.11 -4.70 2.15
N CYS A 68 11.17 -5.09 1.29
CA CYS A 68 11.29 -6.25 0.41
C CYS A 68 11.88 -5.91 -0.97
N LEU A 69 12.07 -4.63 -1.31
CA LEU A 69 12.68 -4.26 -2.57
C LEU A 69 14.18 -4.60 -2.59
N VAL A 70 14.61 -5.14 -3.73
CA VAL A 70 15.99 -5.54 -4.02
C VAL A 70 16.38 -5.03 -5.40
N ASP A 71 17.44 -4.25 -5.47
CA ASP A 71 18.00 -3.74 -6.72
C ASP A 71 18.88 -4.79 -7.41
N ASN A 72 18.67 -4.96 -8.71
CA ASN A 72 19.50 -5.76 -9.59
C ASN A 72 20.13 -4.84 -10.62
N LYS A 73 21.39 -4.46 -10.37
CA LYS A 73 22.15 -3.53 -11.21
C LYS A 73 22.37 -4.07 -12.62
N ASP A 74 22.63 -5.38 -12.76
CA ASP A 74 22.96 -6.01 -14.04
C ASP A 74 21.77 -5.97 -14.99
N ASN A 75 20.58 -6.27 -14.48
CA ASN A 75 19.34 -6.23 -15.26
C ASN A 75 18.66 -4.85 -15.25
N ARG A 76 19.18 -3.89 -14.46
CA ARG A 76 18.56 -2.57 -14.22
C ARG A 76 17.11 -2.66 -13.74
N HIS A 77 16.82 -3.64 -12.89
CA HIS A 77 15.49 -3.89 -12.34
C HIS A 77 15.51 -3.73 -10.82
N VAL A 78 14.40 -3.32 -10.22
CA VAL A 78 14.16 -3.47 -8.78
C VAL A 78 13.00 -4.43 -8.60
N LEU A 79 13.28 -5.54 -7.92
CA LEU A 79 12.35 -6.65 -7.71
C LEU A 79 11.83 -6.68 -6.28
N VAL A 80 10.78 -7.45 -6.04
CA VAL A 80 10.28 -7.74 -4.68
C VAL A 80 10.78 -9.12 -4.24
N ASP A 81 11.40 -9.16 -3.07
CA ASP A 81 11.75 -10.38 -2.37
C ASP A 81 10.51 -10.99 -1.68
N TYR A 82 9.77 -11.83 -2.41
CA TYR A 82 8.55 -12.47 -1.92
C TYR A 82 8.79 -13.43 -0.73
N LYS A 83 10.01 -13.97 -0.58
CA LYS A 83 10.36 -14.78 0.59
C LYS A 83 10.40 -13.90 1.83
N ARG A 84 11.09 -12.75 1.75
CA ARG A 84 11.06 -11.75 2.83
C ARG A 84 9.64 -11.27 3.09
N MET A 85 8.89 -10.95 2.04
CA MET A 85 7.53 -10.44 2.17
C MET A 85 6.62 -11.39 2.96
N MET A 86 6.68 -12.70 2.70
CA MET A 86 5.88 -13.66 3.45
C MET A 86 6.23 -13.66 4.95
N GLU A 87 7.52 -13.60 5.30
CA GLU A 87 7.94 -13.56 6.70
C GLU A 87 7.59 -12.22 7.38
N GLU A 88 7.70 -11.10 6.67
CA GLU A 88 7.22 -9.79 7.16
C GLU A 88 5.71 -9.80 7.39
N ILE A 89 4.90 -10.40 6.50
CA ILE A 89 3.44 -10.53 6.66
C ILE A 89 3.08 -11.42 7.86
N LYS A 90 3.81 -12.53 8.07
CA LYS A 90 3.62 -13.39 9.25
C LYS A 90 3.87 -12.66 10.57
N LEU A 91 4.89 -11.81 10.61
CA LEU A 91 5.17 -10.98 11.78
C LEU A 91 4.14 -9.85 11.94
N TRP A 92 3.80 -9.20 10.83
CA TRP A 92 2.86 -8.08 10.76
C TRP A 92 1.45 -8.44 11.24
N LYS A 93 1.03 -9.70 11.14
CA LYS A 93 -0.26 -10.17 11.68
C LYS A 93 -0.48 -9.79 13.15
N TYR A 94 0.61 -9.60 13.90
CA TYR A 94 0.58 -9.24 15.32
C TYR A 94 0.60 -7.74 15.60
N TYR A 95 1.02 -6.87 14.67
CA TYR A 95 1.07 -5.41 14.92
C TYR A 95 0.24 -4.61 13.91
N ARG A 96 -0.62 -5.28 13.15
CA ARG A 96 -1.45 -4.65 12.12
C ARG A 96 -2.45 -3.63 12.67
N CYS A 97 -2.66 -2.54 11.94
CA CYS A 97 -3.67 -1.53 12.26
C CYS A 97 -4.86 -1.63 11.29
N GLY A 98 -5.92 -2.33 11.73
CA GLY A 98 -7.08 -2.69 10.90
C GLY A 98 -7.03 -4.13 10.39
N ALA A 99 -8.06 -4.57 9.68
CA ALA A 99 -8.30 -5.97 9.34
C ALA A 99 -8.38 -6.23 7.81
N PRO A 100 -7.24 -6.19 7.09
CA PRO A 100 -7.20 -6.45 5.65
C PRO A 100 -7.47 -7.92 5.33
N LEU A 101 -8.63 -8.21 4.75
CA LEU A 101 -9.17 -9.55 4.53
C LEU A 101 -8.30 -10.38 3.58
N ASN A 102 -7.76 -9.81 2.49
CA ASN A 102 -6.94 -10.59 1.54
C ASN A 102 -5.69 -11.15 2.23
N TYR A 103 -5.06 -10.38 3.11
CA TYR A 103 -3.90 -10.83 3.84
C TYR A 103 -4.23 -11.80 4.98
N ILE A 104 -5.33 -11.55 5.69
CA ILE A 104 -5.80 -12.46 6.76
C ILE A 104 -6.15 -13.84 6.17
N TYR A 105 -6.89 -13.88 5.06
CA TYR A 105 -7.23 -15.14 4.38
C TYR A 105 -5.98 -15.84 3.84
N LYS A 106 -5.03 -15.09 3.28
CA LYS A 106 -3.74 -15.65 2.83
C LYS A 106 -2.97 -16.31 3.98
N LEU A 107 -2.88 -15.64 5.13
CA LEU A 107 -2.23 -16.20 6.31
C LEU A 107 -2.93 -17.47 6.79
N LYS A 108 -4.28 -17.48 6.82
CA LYS A 108 -5.10 -18.61 7.27
C LYS A 108 -5.04 -19.82 6.33
N LEU A 109 -5.11 -19.60 5.01
CA LEU A 109 -5.20 -20.69 4.02
C LEU A 109 -3.83 -21.16 3.54
N GLY A 110 -2.78 -20.35 3.73
CA GLY A 110 -1.44 -20.66 3.24
C GLY A 110 -1.41 -20.84 1.73
N LYS A 111 -0.90 -21.98 1.25
CA LYS A 111 -0.82 -22.28 -0.19
C LYS A 111 -2.20 -22.43 -0.86
N ARG A 112 -3.20 -22.93 -0.13
CA ARG A 112 -4.58 -23.09 -0.65
C ARG A 112 -5.27 -21.77 -0.96
N TYR A 113 -4.71 -20.65 -0.51
CA TYR A 113 -5.25 -19.32 -0.80
C TYR A 113 -5.44 -19.07 -2.30
N TYR A 114 -4.53 -19.56 -3.13
CA TYR A 114 -4.56 -19.35 -4.59
C TYR A 114 -5.62 -20.20 -5.32
N GLU A 115 -6.19 -21.18 -4.62
CA GLU A 115 -7.29 -22.04 -5.10
C GLU A 115 -8.66 -21.53 -4.63
N ASP A 116 -8.68 -20.57 -3.70
CA ASP A 116 -9.90 -20.09 -3.05
C ASP A 116 -10.64 -19.08 -3.94
N ASP A 117 -11.98 -19.19 -3.99
CA ASP A 117 -12.83 -18.27 -4.75
C ASP A 117 -12.63 -16.81 -4.33
N PHE A 118 -12.32 -16.54 -3.07
CA PHE A 118 -12.04 -15.20 -2.57
C PHE A 118 -10.89 -14.53 -3.33
N TYR A 119 -9.81 -15.28 -3.61
CA TYR A 119 -8.65 -14.76 -4.33
C TYR A 119 -8.97 -14.36 -5.79
N TRP A 120 -9.90 -15.08 -6.43
CA TRP A 120 -10.29 -14.88 -7.82
C TRP A 120 -11.47 -13.91 -8.01
N ASN A 121 -12.32 -13.76 -7.00
CA ASN A 121 -13.61 -13.07 -7.13
C ASN A 121 -13.71 -11.78 -6.30
N ASP A 122 -12.82 -11.54 -5.34
CA ASP A 122 -12.83 -10.30 -4.54
C ASP A 122 -12.41 -9.08 -5.38
N LYS A 123 -13.37 -8.18 -5.67
CA LYS A 123 -13.14 -6.96 -6.46
C LYS A 123 -12.52 -5.81 -5.66
N ARG A 124 -12.51 -5.91 -4.33
CA ARG A 124 -12.09 -4.82 -3.45
C ARG A 124 -10.61 -4.55 -3.61
N GLY A 125 -9.78 -5.59 -3.44
CA GLY A 125 -8.34 -5.42 -3.31
C GLY A 125 -8.00 -4.54 -2.10
N GLU A 126 -6.77 -4.64 -1.61
CA GLU A 126 -6.36 -3.92 -0.41
C GLU A 126 -4.92 -3.43 -0.57
N ALA A 127 -4.58 -2.28 0.02
CA ALA A 127 -3.21 -1.75 0.11
C ALA A 127 -2.56 -1.49 -1.27
N PHE A 128 -3.28 -0.90 -2.22
CA PHE A 128 -2.73 -0.50 -3.52
C PHE A 128 -1.55 0.47 -3.41
N SER A 129 -1.50 1.27 -2.35
CA SER A 129 -0.40 2.16 -2.01
C SER A 129 0.97 1.45 -1.96
N ARG A 130 1.00 0.13 -1.70
CA ARG A 130 2.24 -0.65 -1.75
C ARG A 130 2.89 -0.69 -3.14
N ILE A 131 2.14 -0.43 -4.21
CA ILE A 131 2.63 -0.37 -5.59
C ILE A 131 3.55 0.84 -5.80
N ILE A 132 3.29 1.94 -5.09
CA ILE A 132 3.99 3.21 -5.30
C ILE A 132 5.51 3.07 -5.05
N PRO A 133 5.99 2.43 -3.97
CA PRO A 133 7.40 2.11 -3.83
C PRO A 133 8.03 1.34 -5.01
N ILE A 134 7.33 0.38 -5.62
CA ILE A 134 7.84 -0.37 -6.79
C ILE A 134 8.01 0.58 -7.97
N ALA A 135 7.01 1.42 -8.22
CA ALA A 135 7.03 2.42 -9.28
C ALA A 135 8.15 3.46 -9.09
N LEU A 136 8.33 3.94 -7.86
CA LEU A 136 9.38 4.91 -7.51
C LEU A 136 10.78 4.30 -7.61
N ALA A 137 10.96 3.05 -7.21
CA ALA A 137 12.25 2.37 -7.27
C ALA A 137 12.65 1.96 -8.69
N ASN A 138 11.71 1.74 -9.61
CA ASN A 138 12.03 1.31 -10.96
C ASN A 138 12.13 2.48 -11.96
N LYS A 139 13.24 2.55 -12.71
CA LYS A 139 13.37 3.46 -13.87
C LYS A 139 12.75 2.88 -15.14
N ASN A 140 12.79 1.56 -15.28
CA ASN A 140 12.22 0.83 -16.41
C ASN A 140 10.73 0.53 -16.16
N PHE A 141 9.86 1.04 -17.02
CA PHE A 141 8.41 0.82 -16.90
C PHE A 141 8.03 -0.66 -17.04
N ASN A 142 8.64 -1.39 -17.97
CA ASN A 142 8.29 -2.80 -18.21
C ASN A 142 8.68 -3.66 -16.99
N ALA A 143 9.86 -3.42 -16.42
CA ALA A 143 10.29 -4.09 -15.19
C ALA A 143 9.36 -3.76 -14.01
N ALA A 144 8.96 -2.49 -13.88
CA ALA A 144 7.98 -2.09 -12.87
C ALA A 144 6.62 -2.75 -13.10
N GLN A 145 6.17 -2.86 -14.36
CA GLN A 145 4.90 -3.48 -14.72
C GLN A 145 4.86 -4.96 -14.36
N GLU A 146 5.92 -5.69 -14.70
CA GLU A 146 6.07 -7.10 -14.34
C GLU A 146 6.05 -7.29 -12.82
N GLU A 147 6.82 -6.48 -12.08
CA GLU A 147 6.90 -6.59 -10.62
C GLU A 147 5.60 -6.16 -9.92
N VAL A 148 4.93 -5.11 -10.41
CA VAL A 148 3.62 -4.70 -9.92
C VAL A 148 2.57 -5.78 -10.19
N TYR A 149 2.60 -6.41 -11.37
CA TYR A 149 1.71 -7.51 -11.69
C TYR A 149 1.89 -8.66 -10.69
N LYS A 150 3.12 -9.13 -10.51
CA LYS A 150 3.48 -10.16 -9.51
C LYS A 150 3.02 -9.77 -8.11
N ASN A 151 3.19 -8.50 -7.72
CA ASN A 151 2.86 -8.03 -6.37
C ASN A 151 1.36 -7.96 -6.10
N ILE A 152 0.57 -7.66 -7.14
CA ILE A 152 -0.88 -7.68 -7.07
C ILE A 152 -1.36 -9.13 -6.94
N ILE A 153 -0.99 -9.99 -7.90
CA ILE A 153 -1.45 -11.39 -7.93
C ILE A 153 -0.91 -12.22 -6.76
N TYR A 154 0.12 -11.75 -6.06
CA TYR A 154 0.56 -12.36 -4.82
C TYR A 154 -0.55 -12.36 -3.75
N ILE A 155 -1.47 -11.39 -3.81
CA ILE A 155 -2.54 -11.15 -2.82
C ILE A 155 -3.94 -11.25 -3.44
N ASN A 156 -4.18 -10.81 -4.67
CA ASN A 156 -5.50 -10.86 -5.29
C ASN A 156 -5.37 -10.86 -6.82
N ARG A 157 -6.14 -11.71 -7.51
CA ARG A 157 -6.05 -11.85 -8.96
C ARG A 157 -7.34 -11.49 -9.68
N HIS A 158 -8.32 -10.88 -9.02
CA HIS A 158 -9.48 -10.33 -9.72
C HIS A 158 -9.04 -9.32 -10.80
N PRO A 159 -9.53 -9.40 -12.05
CA PRO A 159 -9.06 -8.51 -13.12
C PRO A 159 -9.20 -7.01 -12.81
N GLN A 160 -10.29 -6.62 -12.15
CA GLN A 160 -10.48 -5.23 -11.71
C GLN A 160 -9.32 -4.74 -10.83
N VAL A 161 -8.86 -5.57 -9.89
CA VAL A 161 -7.76 -5.28 -8.94
C VAL A 161 -6.42 -5.23 -9.67
N VAL A 162 -6.18 -6.17 -10.60
CA VAL A 162 -5.01 -6.15 -11.47
C VAL A 162 -4.93 -4.84 -12.26
N LEU A 163 -6.02 -4.47 -12.94
CA LEU A 163 -6.09 -3.26 -13.74
C LEU A 163 -5.94 -2.00 -12.88
N THR A 164 -6.51 -1.95 -11.67
CA THR A 164 -6.31 -0.83 -10.72
C THR A 164 -4.84 -0.57 -10.47
N GLY A 165 -4.09 -1.61 -10.10
CA GLY A 165 -2.70 -1.45 -9.72
C GLY A 165 -1.79 -1.14 -10.92
N LEU A 166 -2.09 -1.70 -12.10
CA LEU A 166 -1.39 -1.39 -13.34
C LEU A 166 -1.64 0.05 -13.82
N LEU A 167 -2.88 0.54 -13.71
CA LEU A 167 -3.21 1.93 -14.03
C LEU A 167 -2.60 2.91 -13.02
N LEU A 168 -2.56 2.54 -11.73
CA LEU A 168 -1.86 3.33 -10.71
C LEU A 168 -0.36 3.44 -11.05
N LEU A 169 0.28 2.33 -11.43
CA LEU A 169 1.66 2.34 -11.93
C LEU A 169 1.81 3.27 -13.14
N ARG A 170 0.92 3.16 -14.13
CA ARG A 170 0.99 4.01 -15.34
C ARG A 170 0.83 5.48 -14.99
N THR A 171 -0.10 5.81 -14.09
CA THR A 171 -0.29 7.15 -13.54
C THR A 171 1.02 7.68 -12.97
N ILE A 172 1.65 6.95 -12.05
CA ILE A 172 2.89 7.38 -11.40
C ILE A 172 4.01 7.63 -12.42
N PHE A 173 4.19 6.72 -13.39
CA PHE A 173 5.20 6.90 -14.44
C PHE A 173 4.93 8.11 -15.33
N PHE A 174 3.66 8.38 -15.63
CA PHE A 174 3.26 9.58 -16.37
C PHE A 174 3.59 10.84 -15.53
N LEU A 175 3.26 10.86 -14.24
CA LEU A 175 3.52 12.02 -13.37
C LEU A 175 5.02 12.28 -13.12
N ILE A 176 5.83 11.23 -13.00
CA ILE A 176 7.29 11.40 -12.85
C ILE A 176 7.89 12.07 -14.09
N LYS A 177 7.34 11.81 -15.28
CA LYS A 177 7.83 12.36 -16.55
C LYS A 177 7.30 13.75 -16.86
N ASN A 178 6.09 14.08 -16.39
CA ASN A 178 5.38 15.30 -16.78
C ASN A 178 5.28 16.28 -15.59
N LYS A 179 5.72 17.52 -15.80
CA LYS A 179 5.75 18.56 -14.74
C LYS A 179 4.40 19.19 -14.45
N LEU A 180 3.49 19.18 -15.43
CA LEU A 180 2.15 19.76 -15.35
C LEU A 180 1.16 18.70 -15.84
N ILE A 181 0.04 18.54 -15.14
CA ILE A 181 -1.01 17.60 -15.53
C ILE A 181 -2.10 18.39 -16.24
N GLU A 182 -2.28 18.11 -17.53
CA GLU A 182 -3.55 18.34 -18.19
C GLU A 182 -4.43 17.10 -18.00
N LYS A 183 -5.66 17.32 -17.50
CA LYS A 183 -6.65 16.26 -17.27
C LYS A 183 -6.78 15.32 -18.47
N GLU A 184 -6.97 15.89 -19.66
CA GLU A 184 -7.18 15.13 -20.89
C GLU A 184 -5.97 14.27 -21.25
N GLN A 185 -4.77 14.80 -21.13
CA GLN A 185 -3.53 14.07 -21.43
C GLN A 185 -3.36 12.86 -20.51
N LEU A 186 -3.60 13.01 -19.20
CA LEU A 186 -3.52 11.89 -18.26
C LEU A 186 -4.55 10.81 -18.59
N ILE A 187 -5.80 11.20 -18.87
CA ILE A 187 -6.87 10.24 -19.18
C ILE A 187 -6.59 9.51 -20.50
N ASP A 188 -6.18 10.23 -21.54
CA ASP A 188 -5.88 9.63 -22.85
C ASP A 188 -4.66 8.70 -22.76
N GLU A 189 -3.65 9.03 -21.95
CA GLU A 189 -2.52 8.15 -21.64
C GLU A 189 -2.98 6.82 -21.00
N LEU A 190 -3.84 6.90 -19.97
CA LEU A 190 -4.35 5.71 -19.28
C LEU A 190 -5.23 4.84 -20.20
N LYS A 191 -6.06 5.47 -21.05
CA LYS A 191 -6.86 4.76 -22.06
C LYS A 191 -5.97 4.07 -23.09
N ASN A 192 -4.97 4.77 -23.62
CA ASN A 192 -4.01 4.21 -24.57
C ASN A 192 -3.26 3.01 -23.97
N TYR A 193 -2.84 3.10 -22.72
CA TYR A 193 -2.22 1.98 -22.01
C TYR A 193 -3.15 0.76 -21.95
N LEU A 194 -4.42 0.93 -21.57
CA LEU A 194 -5.39 -0.19 -21.51
C LEU A 194 -5.66 -0.83 -22.87
N ILE A 195 -5.76 -0.02 -23.94
CA ILE A 195 -6.02 -0.54 -25.29
C ILE A 195 -4.90 -1.50 -25.72
N HIS A 196 -3.65 -1.17 -25.40
CA HIS A 196 -2.49 -1.97 -25.78
C HIS A 196 -2.13 -3.06 -24.76
N LEU A 197 -2.72 -3.03 -23.56
CA LEU A 197 -2.44 -4.02 -22.52
C LEU A 197 -2.97 -5.40 -22.92
N GLN A 198 -2.06 -6.38 -22.95
CA GLN A 198 -2.36 -7.77 -23.25
C GLN A 198 -2.15 -8.66 -22.02
N LEU A 199 -3.17 -9.46 -21.67
CA LEU A 199 -3.05 -10.43 -20.59
C LEU A 199 -1.93 -11.46 -20.84
N LEU A 200 -1.73 -11.88 -22.09
CA LEU A 200 -0.70 -12.87 -22.43
C LEU A 200 0.71 -12.39 -22.09
N GLU A 201 1.00 -11.10 -22.29
CA GLU A 201 2.30 -10.51 -21.97
C GLU A 201 2.52 -10.43 -20.45
N LEU A 202 1.47 -10.15 -19.67
CA LEU A 202 1.55 -10.14 -18.20
C LEU A 202 1.82 -11.53 -17.62
N GLU A 203 1.29 -12.56 -18.27
CA GLU A 203 1.33 -13.95 -17.80
C GLU A 203 2.61 -14.70 -18.20
N GLU A 204 3.46 -14.13 -19.06
CA GLU A 204 4.65 -14.80 -19.60
C GLU A 204 5.57 -15.37 -18.50
N TYR A 205 5.70 -14.66 -17.37
CA TYR A 205 6.60 -15.01 -16.26
C TYR A 205 5.88 -15.52 -15.01
N VAL A 206 4.58 -15.84 -15.12
CA VAL A 206 3.77 -16.29 -13.98
C VAL A 206 3.43 -17.76 -14.14
N ASN A 207 3.87 -18.56 -13.17
CA ASN A 207 3.50 -19.97 -13.11
C ASN A 207 2.10 -20.11 -12.51
N GLY A 208 1.19 -20.80 -13.21
CA GLY A 208 -0.11 -21.19 -12.68
C GLY A 208 -1.16 -21.33 -13.76
N GLN A 209 -2.11 -22.25 -13.55
CA GLN A 209 -3.27 -22.34 -14.44
C GLN A 209 -4.24 -21.20 -14.14
N ILE A 210 -4.74 -20.59 -15.21
CA ILE A 210 -5.75 -19.54 -15.13
C ILE A 210 -7.10 -20.17 -15.50
N PRO A 211 -8.19 -19.85 -14.78
CA PRO A 211 -9.53 -20.28 -15.18
C PRO A 211 -9.85 -19.89 -16.64
N SER A 212 -10.53 -20.77 -17.36
CA SER A 212 -10.83 -20.58 -18.80
C SER A 212 -11.60 -19.29 -19.11
N ASN A 213 -12.46 -18.85 -18.19
CA ASN A 213 -13.25 -17.62 -18.32
C ASN A 213 -12.50 -16.35 -17.89
N TYR A 214 -11.30 -16.46 -17.31
CA TYR A 214 -10.57 -15.32 -16.77
C TYR A 214 -10.19 -14.30 -17.84
N LYS A 215 -9.74 -14.77 -19.01
CA LYS A 215 -9.40 -13.88 -20.14
C LYS A 215 -10.60 -13.03 -20.55
N ILE A 216 -11.79 -13.62 -20.60
CA ILE A 216 -13.03 -12.91 -20.93
C ILE A 216 -13.33 -11.87 -19.85
N ARG A 217 -13.25 -12.24 -18.57
CA ARG A 217 -13.45 -11.32 -17.44
C ARG A 217 -12.44 -10.16 -17.45
N PHE A 218 -11.19 -10.43 -17.83
CA PHE A 218 -10.15 -9.42 -17.93
C PHE A 218 -10.46 -8.37 -19.00
N GLU A 219 -10.83 -8.82 -20.21
CA GLU A 219 -11.21 -7.89 -21.28
C GLU A 219 -12.50 -7.12 -20.95
N GLN A 220 -13.47 -7.76 -20.29
CA GLN A 220 -14.68 -7.07 -19.79
C GLN A 220 -14.34 -5.96 -18.80
N GLU A 221 -13.48 -6.23 -17.81
CA GLU A 221 -13.08 -5.18 -16.86
C GLU A 221 -12.23 -4.09 -17.54
N LYS A 222 -11.42 -4.43 -18.55
CA LYS A 222 -10.68 -3.46 -19.36
C LYS A 222 -11.60 -2.47 -20.05
N ILE A 223 -12.70 -2.95 -20.65
CA ILE A 223 -13.74 -2.11 -21.26
C ILE A 223 -14.42 -1.24 -20.20
N ASN A 224 -14.74 -1.79 -19.03
CA ASN A 224 -15.35 -1.02 -17.95
C ASN A 224 -14.46 0.15 -17.50
N TYR A 225 -13.15 -0.07 -17.38
CA TYR A 225 -12.20 1.00 -17.08
C TYR A 225 -12.13 2.06 -18.19
N LEU A 226 -12.12 1.65 -19.45
CA LEU A 226 -12.12 2.58 -20.57
C LEU A 226 -13.35 3.51 -20.52
N ILE A 227 -14.53 2.97 -20.22
CA ILE A 227 -15.76 3.75 -20.06
C ILE A 227 -15.63 4.72 -18.88
N ASP A 228 -15.19 4.27 -17.71
CA ASP A 228 -15.13 5.16 -16.53
C ASP A 228 -14.03 6.23 -16.65
N LEU A 229 -12.91 5.92 -17.32
CA LEU A 229 -11.89 6.92 -17.67
C LEU A 229 -12.43 7.95 -18.67
N ASP A 230 -13.17 7.51 -19.69
CA ASP A 230 -13.79 8.40 -20.67
C ASP A 230 -14.77 9.36 -19.98
N ARG A 231 -15.63 8.84 -19.12
CA ARG A 231 -16.55 9.69 -18.37
C ARG A 231 -15.83 10.60 -17.36
N LEU A 232 -14.66 10.20 -16.84
CA LEU A 232 -13.81 11.06 -16.00
C LEU A 232 -13.30 12.27 -16.79
N LYS A 233 -13.12 12.16 -18.11
CA LYS A 233 -12.79 13.28 -19.00
C LYS A 233 -13.89 14.34 -18.98
N ASP A 234 -15.15 13.93 -19.09
CA ASP A 234 -16.30 14.82 -19.32
C ASP A 234 -16.93 15.39 -18.03
N SER A 235 -16.90 14.66 -16.92
CA SER A 235 -17.51 15.09 -15.66
C SER A 235 -16.51 15.73 -14.69
N ASN A 236 -16.98 16.71 -13.92
CA ASN A 236 -16.24 17.34 -12.81
C ASN A 236 -16.54 16.70 -11.45
N THR A 237 -17.45 15.73 -11.38
CA THR A 237 -17.86 15.11 -10.12
C THR A 237 -18.11 13.62 -10.31
N TYR A 238 -17.34 12.80 -9.59
CA TYR A 238 -17.56 11.36 -9.45
C TYR A 238 -17.90 11.01 -8.02
N SER A 239 -19.03 10.34 -7.82
CA SER A 239 -19.35 9.66 -6.56
C SER A 239 -19.69 8.22 -6.86
N PHE A 240 -18.91 7.30 -6.29
CA PHE A 240 -19.24 5.88 -6.32
C PHE A 240 -19.81 5.46 -4.98
N ASN A 241 -20.85 4.63 -5.03
CA ASN A 241 -21.50 4.07 -3.84
C ASN A 241 -20.98 2.65 -3.50
N THR A 242 -20.07 2.08 -4.30
CA THR A 242 -19.52 0.73 -4.07
C THR A 242 -18.07 0.79 -3.63
N TYR A 243 -17.72 0.00 -2.62
CA TYR A 243 -16.34 -0.18 -2.18
C TYR A 243 -15.68 -1.24 -3.07
N ASP A 244 -15.00 -0.80 -4.11
CA ASP A 244 -14.24 -1.67 -5.00
C ASP A 244 -12.97 -0.99 -5.54
N SER A 245 -12.03 -1.80 -6.04
CA SER A 245 -10.70 -1.36 -6.47
C SER A 245 -10.70 -0.29 -7.54
N LYS A 246 -11.66 -0.33 -8.47
CA LYS A 246 -11.78 0.66 -9.54
C LYS A 246 -12.14 2.02 -8.98
N ASN A 247 -13.09 2.06 -8.04
CA ASN A 247 -13.52 3.30 -7.43
C ASN A 247 -12.41 3.94 -6.59
N ILE A 248 -11.54 3.14 -5.96
CA ILE A 248 -10.35 3.66 -5.27
C ILE A 248 -9.48 4.47 -6.25
N LEU A 249 -9.15 3.89 -7.41
CA LEU A 249 -8.32 4.58 -8.40
C LEU A 249 -9.03 5.79 -9.01
N ILE A 250 -10.26 5.63 -9.52
CA ILE A 250 -10.97 6.72 -10.20
C ILE A 250 -11.20 7.90 -9.24
N THR A 251 -11.55 7.63 -7.98
CA THR A 251 -11.70 8.70 -6.97
C THR A 251 -10.36 9.38 -6.68
N SER A 252 -9.26 8.63 -6.59
CA SER A 252 -7.93 9.21 -6.37
C SER A 252 -7.48 10.09 -7.55
N LEU A 253 -7.74 9.66 -8.78
CA LEU A 253 -7.48 10.45 -10.00
C LEU A 253 -8.33 11.71 -10.03
N ASN A 254 -9.63 11.59 -9.75
CA ASN A 254 -10.54 12.73 -9.69
C ASN A 254 -10.09 13.76 -8.63
N ASN A 255 -9.68 13.29 -7.45
CA ASN A 255 -9.13 14.15 -6.40
C ASN A 255 -7.86 14.87 -6.85
N LEU A 256 -6.92 14.16 -7.49
CA LEU A 256 -5.71 14.74 -8.05
C LEU A 256 -6.06 15.84 -9.07
N ILE A 257 -6.96 15.56 -10.01
CA ILE A 257 -7.40 16.49 -11.06
C ILE A 257 -8.07 17.73 -10.44
N ASN A 258 -8.95 17.55 -9.46
CA ASN A 258 -9.68 18.65 -8.82
C ASN A 258 -8.77 19.60 -8.05
N VAL A 259 -7.73 19.08 -7.38
CA VAL A 259 -6.72 19.93 -6.75
C VAL A 259 -5.91 20.70 -7.80
N HIS A 260 -5.66 20.10 -8.97
CA HIS A 260 -4.98 20.77 -10.08
C HIS A 260 -5.81 21.87 -10.76
N THR A 261 -7.14 21.79 -10.77
CA THR A 261 -8.04 22.74 -11.46
C THR A 261 -8.61 23.85 -10.57
N ASP A 262 -8.18 23.93 -9.30
CA ASP A 262 -8.54 24.97 -8.31
C ASP A 262 -10.04 25.04 -7.94
N ILE A 263 -10.84 24.03 -8.33
CA ILE A 263 -12.26 23.92 -7.97
C ILE A 263 -12.38 23.37 -6.53
N GLY A 264 -12.13 24.22 -5.54
CA GLY A 264 -12.39 23.93 -4.13
C GLY A 264 -11.33 23.07 -3.46
N TYR A 265 -10.30 23.74 -2.93
CA TYR A 265 -9.23 23.17 -2.12
C TYR A 265 -9.77 22.33 -0.94
N MET A 266 -9.48 21.02 -0.92
CA MET A 266 -9.64 20.02 0.16
C MET A 266 -11.02 19.85 0.86
N SER A 267 -11.91 20.85 0.89
CA SER A 267 -13.29 20.71 1.39
C SER A 267 -14.12 19.74 0.54
N ASN A 268 -13.66 19.48 -0.68
CA ASN A 268 -14.21 18.55 -1.66
C ASN A 268 -13.29 17.35 -1.97
N LEU A 269 -12.32 16.99 -1.10
CA LEU A 269 -11.61 15.68 -1.17
C LEU A 269 -12.56 14.51 -0.84
N SER A 270 -13.77 14.60 -1.36
CA SER A 270 -14.86 13.66 -1.28
C SER A 270 -15.29 13.37 0.16
N LYS A 271 -16.59 13.12 0.33
CA LYS A 271 -17.15 12.42 1.50
C LYS A 271 -16.64 10.96 1.59
N CYS A 272 -15.52 10.64 0.93
CA CYS A 272 -14.90 9.36 0.87
C CYS A 272 -14.31 9.07 2.25
N LYS A 273 -14.74 7.97 2.84
CA LYS A 273 -14.22 7.46 4.12
C LYS A 273 -13.10 6.44 3.91
N GLU A 274 -12.64 6.28 2.67
CA GLU A 274 -11.70 5.24 2.31
C GLU A 274 -10.26 5.73 2.44
N LYS A 275 -9.58 5.24 3.45
CA LYS A 275 -8.18 5.57 3.74
C LYS A 275 -7.21 5.33 2.58
N GLU A 276 -7.46 4.33 1.74
CA GLU A 276 -6.65 4.06 0.55
C GLU A 276 -6.72 5.19 -0.49
N VAL A 277 -7.89 5.80 -0.65
CA VAL A 277 -8.07 6.94 -1.57
C VAL A 277 -7.25 8.12 -1.11
N TYR A 278 -7.26 8.43 0.19
CA TYR A 278 -6.42 9.48 0.74
C TYR A 278 -4.93 9.17 0.57
N ALA A 279 -4.48 7.96 0.94
CA ALA A 279 -3.08 7.57 0.82
C ALA A 279 -2.55 7.73 -0.62
N ILE A 280 -3.30 7.23 -1.62
CA ILE A 280 -2.94 7.38 -3.04
C ILE A 280 -2.99 8.84 -3.45
N THR A 281 -4.08 9.57 -3.15
CA THR A 281 -4.24 10.98 -3.54
C THR A 281 -3.07 11.83 -3.06
N TYR A 282 -2.71 11.74 -1.77
CA TYR A 282 -1.60 12.51 -1.22
C TYR A 282 -0.25 12.08 -1.81
N GLY A 283 -0.06 10.80 -2.12
CA GLY A 283 1.13 10.33 -2.85
C GLY A 283 1.24 10.92 -4.26
N LEU A 284 0.13 10.99 -5.00
CA LEU A 284 0.08 11.60 -6.33
C LEU A 284 0.27 13.12 -6.28
N LEU A 285 -0.30 13.81 -5.29
CA LEU A 285 -0.08 15.25 -5.09
C LEU A 285 1.37 15.57 -4.74
N ALA A 286 2.02 14.72 -3.95
CA ALA A 286 3.45 14.88 -3.65
C ALA A 286 4.30 14.74 -4.92
N LEU A 287 3.95 13.82 -5.83
CA LEU A 287 4.61 13.67 -7.13
C LEU A 287 4.49 14.94 -7.99
N THR A 288 3.36 15.65 -7.92
CA THR A 288 3.11 16.88 -8.68
C THR A 288 3.50 18.16 -7.94
N LYS A 289 4.05 18.03 -6.72
CA LYS A 289 4.42 19.12 -5.80
C LYS A 289 3.25 20.02 -5.41
N GLN A 290 2.05 19.46 -5.33
CA GLN A 290 0.86 20.19 -4.89
C GLN A 290 0.62 20.00 -3.40
N THR A 291 1.68 20.15 -2.60
CA THR A 291 1.66 19.85 -1.17
C THR A 291 2.04 21.02 -0.26
N ASP A 292 2.20 22.23 -0.82
CA ASP A 292 2.69 23.41 -0.10
C ASP A 292 1.84 23.79 1.14
N LYS A 293 0.55 23.45 1.16
CA LYS A 293 -0.35 23.72 2.29
C LYS A 293 -0.56 22.53 3.22
N ILE A 294 0.13 21.40 2.99
CA ILE A 294 -0.05 20.16 3.74
C ILE A 294 1.10 20.00 4.74
N VAL A 295 0.76 20.07 6.04
CA VAL A 295 1.72 19.89 7.13
C VAL A 295 1.67 18.46 7.64
N ILE A 296 2.70 17.67 7.33
CA ILE A 296 2.76 16.24 7.65
C ILE A 296 3.46 15.90 8.98
N ASN A 297 3.94 16.90 9.73
CA ASN A 297 4.78 16.67 10.92
C ASN A 297 4.08 15.94 12.08
N GLN A 298 2.77 15.76 12.01
CA GLN A 298 1.96 15.10 13.03
C GLN A 298 1.86 13.58 12.85
N ILE A 299 2.38 13.02 11.74
CA ILE A 299 2.33 11.57 11.51
C ILE A 299 3.33 10.83 12.39
N LYS A 300 2.91 9.67 12.88
CA LYS A 300 3.77 8.75 13.62
C LYS A 300 4.94 8.26 12.75
N ASP A 301 6.12 8.17 13.36
CA ASP A 301 7.35 7.62 12.75
C ASP A 301 7.79 8.31 11.44
N ILE A 302 7.48 9.61 11.26
CA ILE A 302 7.81 10.37 10.05
C ILE A 302 9.29 10.28 9.64
N SER A 303 10.20 10.32 10.61
CA SER A 303 11.65 10.23 10.35
C SER A 303 12.04 8.89 9.73
N PHE A 304 11.44 7.80 10.23
CA PHE A 304 11.64 6.47 9.65
C PHE A 304 11.04 6.39 8.25
N ILE A 305 9.82 6.90 8.03
CA ILE A 305 9.17 6.90 6.72
C ILE A 305 10.01 7.66 5.69
N ARG A 306 10.55 8.83 6.05
CA ARG A 306 11.50 9.59 5.20
C ARG A 306 12.75 8.78 4.88
N SER A 307 13.33 8.09 5.86
CA SER A 307 14.48 7.22 5.63
C SER A 307 14.17 6.06 4.67
N MET A 308 12.93 5.58 4.65
CA MET A 308 12.48 4.59 3.66
C MET A 308 12.32 5.21 2.27
N GLY A 309 11.92 6.48 2.17
CA GLY A 309 11.94 7.24 0.92
C GLY A 309 13.36 7.39 0.35
N GLU A 310 14.33 7.72 1.20
CA GLU A 310 15.75 7.74 0.83
C GLU A 310 16.24 6.36 0.37
N TYR A 311 15.84 5.29 1.08
CA TYR A 311 16.17 3.91 0.71
C TYR A 311 15.62 3.55 -0.68
N VAL A 312 14.36 3.92 -0.97
CA VAL A 312 13.75 3.73 -2.31
C VAL A 312 14.52 4.50 -3.39
N CYS A 313 14.99 5.71 -3.09
CA CYS A 313 15.82 6.47 -4.04
C CYS A 313 17.17 5.77 -4.32
N LYS A 314 17.82 5.20 -3.30
CA LYS A 314 19.06 4.43 -3.49
C LYS A 314 18.84 3.16 -4.31
N LEU A 315 17.72 2.46 -4.09
CA LEU A 315 17.34 1.32 -4.93
C LEU A 315 17.16 1.72 -6.40
N ARG A 316 16.56 2.89 -6.65
CA ARG A 316 16.38 3.43 -7.99
C ARG A 316 17.69 3.69 -8.73
N GLU A 317 18.75 4.00 -7.99
CA GLU A 317 20.10 4.19 -8.50
C GLU A 317 20.95 2.91 -8.48
N TYR A 318 20.38 1.77 -8.03
CA TYR A 318 21.06 0.48 -7.87
C TYR A 318 22.28 0.55 -6.93
N GLU A 319 22.16 1.34 -5.86
CA GLU A 319 23.22 1.63 -4.89
C GLU A 319 23.11 0.82 -3.59
N VAL A 320 22.08 -0.03 -3.44
CA VAL A 320 21.86 -0.81 -2.21
C VAL A 320 22.59 -2.15 -2.27
N GLY A 321 22.50 -2.86 -3.39
CA GLY A 321 23.20 -4.12 -3.64
C GLY A 321 22.86 -5.22 -2.63
N ARG A 322 21.61 -5.27 -2.16
CA ARG A 322 21.19 -6.23 -1.14
C ARG A 322 20.92 -7.61 -1.74
N THR A 323 21.27 -8.67 -1.02
CA THR A 323 20.93 -10.05 -1.43
C THR A 323 19.50 -10.42 -1.01
N LEU A 324 18.91 -11.37 -1.75
CA LEU A 324 17.64 -11.99 -1.38
C LEU A 324 17.70 -12.59 0.03
N PHE A 325 16.56 -12.56 0.71
CA PHE A 325 16.41 -13.06 2.05
C PHE A 325 16.55 -14.58 2.09
N GLU A 326 17.45 -15.03 2.95
CA GLU A 326 17.61 -16.42 3.33
C GLU A 326 17.18 -16.55 4.79
N LYS A 327 16.19 -17.38 5.06
CA LYS A 327 15.76 -17.67 6.43
C LYS A 327 16.89 -18.44 7.12
N LYS A 328 17.65 -17.74 7.97
CA LYS A 328 18.73 -18.31 8.80
C LYS A 328 18.32 -18.23 10.27
N GLY A 329 18.32 -19.37 10.96
CA GLY A 329 18.05 -19.48 12.40
C GLY A 329 16.63 -19.89 12.76
N ASN A 330 16.43 -20.09 14.07
CA ASN A 330 15.15 -20.50 14.66
C ASN A 330 14.15 -19.35 14.71
N GLU A 331 12.87 -19.68 14.64
CA GLU A 331 11.77 -18.73 14.82
C GLU A 331 11.79 -18.16 16.24
N ILE A 332 11.73 -16.84 16.37
CA ILE A 332 11.74 -16.16 17.67
C ILE A 332 10.30 -15.89 18.06
N ASP A 333 9.84 -16.56 19.11
CA ASP A 333 8.57 -16.23 19.74
C ASP A 333 8.72 -14.96 20.58
N LEU A 334 8.31 -13.81 20.03
CA LEU A 334 8.36 -12.52 20.71
C LEU A 334 7.52 -12.51 22.01
N PHE A 335 6.41 -13.25 22.06
CA PHE A 335 5.52 -13.23 23.21
C PHE A 335 6.04 -14.07 24.38
N SER A 336 7.04 -14.93 24.16
CA SER A 336 7.78 -15.61 25.23
C SER A 336 8.74 -14.68 25.98
N LEU A 337 9.14 -13.55 25.37
CA LEU A 337 10.15 -12.65 25.91
C LEU A 337 9.62 -11.81 27.08
N ASN A 338 10.52 -11.40 27.95
CA ASN A 338 10.25 -10.55 29.11
C ASN A 338 10.68 -9.10 28.86
N LYS A 339 10.08 -8.17 29.61
CA LYS A 339 10.48 -6.76 29.62
C LYS A 339 11.98 -6.61 29.88
N GLY A 340 12.62 -5.74 29.10
CA GLY A 340 14.07 -5.52 29.14
C GLY A 340 14.90 -6.47 28.29
N ALA A 341 14.32 -7.54 27.71
CA ALA A 341 15.05 -8.43 26.82
C ALA A 341 15.55 -7.68 25.57
N ILE A 342 16.81 -7.95 25.19
CA ILE A 342 17.49 -7.38 24.03
C ILE A 342 18.04 -8.55 23.19
N LEU A 343 17.72 -8.56 21.91
CA LEU A 343 18.16 -9.60 20.98
C LEU A 343 18.10 -9.12 19.53
N LYS A 344 18.66 -9.93 18.62
CA LYS A 344 18.63 -9.66 17.18
C LYS A 344 17.55 -10.51 16.50
N HIS A 345 16.47 -9.86 16.05
CA HIS A 345 15.40 -10.46 15.27
C HIS A 345 15.74 -10.52 13.77
N PRO A 346 15.43 -11.61 13.03
CA PRO A 346 15.76 -11.72 11.60
C PRO A 346 15.19 -10.61 10.71
N LEU A 347 14.01 -10.07 11.05
CA LEU A 347 13.33 -9.04 10.27
C LEU A 347 13.44 -7.63 10.86
N LEU A 348 13.36 -7.52 12.19
CA LEU A 348 13.36 -6.24 12.91
C LEU A 348 14.78 -5.82 13.31
N ASN A 349 15.77 -6.69 13.09
CA ASN A 349 17.14 -6.54 13.53
C ASN A 349 17.20 -6.41 15.07
N ASN A 350 18.07 -5.55 15.62
CA ASN A 350 18.15 -5.34 17.07
C ASN A 350 16.82 -4.82 17.62
N ILE A 351 16.26 -5.56 18.57
CA ILE A 351 15.01 -5.21 19.26
C ILE A 351 15.20 -5.15 20.77
N ARG A 352 14.34 -4.38 21.42
CA ARG A 352 14.20 -4.33 22.88
C ARG A 352 12.73 -4.44 23.26
N ILE A 353 12.42 -5.32 24.21
CA ILE A 353 11.07 -5.40 24.79
C ILE A 353 10.90 -4.28 25.82
N LYS A 354 10.13 -3.25 25.48
CA LYS A 354 9.86 -2.10 26.35
C LYS A 354 8.84 -2.42 27.42
N ASP A 355 7.78 -3.13 27.04
CA ASP A 355 6.70 -3.47 27.96
C ASP A 355 5.94 -4.71 27.51
N LYS A 356 5.28 -5.36 28.48
CA LYS A 356 4.43 -6.53 28.26
C LYS A 356 3.25 -6.47 29.22
N VAL A 357 2.05 -6.32 28.67
CA VAL A 357 0.82 -6.21 29.44
C VAL A 357 -0.09 -7.39 29.14
N GLN A 358 -0.56 -8.06 30.18
CA GLN A 358 -1.54 -9.14 30.05
C GLN A 358 -2.95 -8.61 30.34
N PHE A 359 -3.81 -8.64 29.34
CA PHE A 359 -5.24 -8.40 29.48
C PHE A 359 -6.00 -9.72 29.61
N SER A 360 -7.31 -9.66 29.87
CA SER A 360 -8.16 -10.86 29.99
C SER A 360 -8.22 -11.65 28.69
N ASN A 361 -8.29 -10.98 27.54
CA ASN A 361 -8.52 -11.57 26.22
C ASN A 361 -7.31 -11.49 25.25
N TYR A 362 -6.28 -10.71 25.55
CA TYR A 362 -5.07 -10.62 24.72
C TYR A 362 -3.81 -10.30 25.55
N ILE A 363 -2.65 -10.44 24.90
CA ILE A 363 -1.35 -9.98 25.40
C ILE A 363 -0.89 -8.85 24.48
N GLU A 364 -0.47 -7.75 25.07
CA GLU A 364 0.18 -6.63 24.38
C GLU A 364 1.67 -6.61 24.72
N LEU A 365 2.50 -6.44 23.69
CA LEU A 365 3.95 -6.38 23.79
C LEU A 365 4.43 -5.13 23.03
N THR A 366 5.10 -4.21 23.74
CA THR A 366 5.71 -3.04 23.10
C THR A 366 7.17 -3.37 22.76
N VAL A 367 7.50 -3.33 21.47
CA VAL A 367 8.81 -3.69 20.94
C VAL A 367 9.45 -2.48 20.26
N GLU A 368 10.59 -2.03 20.81
CA GLU A 368 11.42 -0.99 20.20
C GLU A 368 12.39 -1.61 19.19
N SER A 369 12.54 -0.97 18.04
CA SER A 369 13.52 -1.32 17.02
C SER A 369 14.08 -0.06 16.36
N LYS A 370 15.05 -0.21 15.44
CA LYS A 370 15.50 0.89 14.58
C LYS A 370 14.36 1.52 13.75
N SER A 371 13.32 0.77 13.44
CA SER A 371 12.20 1.23 12.61
C SER A 371 11.13 2.01 13.39
N GLY A 372 11.27 2.13 14.71
CA GLY A 372 10.26 2.70 15.60
C GLY A 372 9.76 1.69 16.62
N GLU A 373 8.69 2.09 17.32
CA GLU A 373 8.03 1.29 18.35
C GLU A 373 6.79 0.59 17.79
N TYR A 374 6.73 -0.72 17.97
CA TYR A 374 5.64 -1.57 17.54
C TYR A 374 4.80 -2.03 18.74
N LYS A 375 3.48 -1.97 18.61
CA LYS A 375 2.54 -2.60 19.56
C LYS A 375 2.10 -3.95 18.99
N PHE A 376 2.67 -5.03 19.50
CA PHE A 376 2.34 -6.40 19.13
C PHE A 376 1.19 -6.92 20.00
N ILE A 377 0.21 -7.58 19.39
CA ILE A 377 -1.02 -8.07 19.98
C ILE A 377 -1.22 -9.54 19.60
N ILE A 378 -1.45 -10.39 20.60
CA ILE A 378 -1.89 -11.79 20.40
C ILE A 378 -3.12 -12.07 21.27
N GLN A 379 -4.19 -12.60 20.68
CA GLN A 379 -5.40 -12.96 21.41
C GLN A 379 -5.24 -14.33 22.08
N LYS A 380 -5.75 -14.47 23.30
CA LYS A 380 -5.57 -15.68 24.14
C LYS A 380 -6.44 -16.87 23.69
N ASN A 381 -7.56 -16.61 23.03
CA ASN A 381 -8.59 -17.61 22.71
C ASN A 381 -8.86 -17.80 21.21
N GLN A 382 -8.07 -17.17 20.34
CA GLN A 382 -8.05 -17.56 18.94
C GLN A 382 -6.89 -18.54 18.80
N ASP A 383 -7.21 -19.79 18.44
CA ASP A 383 -6.22 -20.75 17.97
C ASP A 383 -5.23 -19.98 17.09
N SER A 384 -3.96 -20.07 17.46
CA SER A 384 -2.85 -19.54 16.68
C SER A 384 -3.03 -19.98 15.22
N PHE A 385 -3.56 -19.09 14.38
CA PHE A 385 -3.83 -19.36 12.97
C PHE A 385 -2.55 -19.67 12.20
#